data_AF-A0A8K0NTY9-F1
#
_entry.id   AF-A0A8K0NTY9-F1
#
_cell.length_a   1.000
_cell.length_b   1.000
_cell.length_c   1.000
_cell.angle_alpha   90.00
_cell.angle_beta   90.00
_cell.angle_gamma   90.00
#
_symmetry.space_group_name_H-M   'P 1'
#
loop_
_entity.id
_entity.type
_entity.pdbx_description
1 polymer ?
#
loop_
_entity_poly.entity_id
_entity_poly.type
_entity_poly.pdbx_seq_one_letter_code
_entity_poly.pdbx_strand_id
1 'polypeptide(L)'
;MVSVLPYIPIQDMEEAVDSLAEILPEVLQPHQEWFEDNYIGRLNRRRNGRRPPIFPHEMWNLYNRVLNGEIRIKNYAKAAHRRLQAELGMDHPSIWKFIDGLRKVQHGRDFYYEKLIAGQKYPLSLKIV
;
A
#
# COMPACT_ATOMS: atom_id res chain seq x y z
N MET A 1 -16.54 -4.12 -8.36
CA MET A 1 -16.50 -5.58 -8.12
C MET A 1 -15.12 -6.02 -7.63
N VAL A 2 -14.02 -5.88 -8.38
CA VAL A 2 -12.66 -6.20 -7.86
C VAL A 2 -12.22 -5.30 -6.69
N SER A 3 -12.75 -4.07 -6.63
CA SER A 3 -12.43 -3.10 -5.58
C SER A 3 -12.81 -3.51 -4.15
N VAL A 4 -13.68 -4.53 -3.98
CA VAL A 4 -14.06 -5.03 -2.65
C VAL A 4 -13.15 -6.15 -2.15
N LEU A 5 -12.42 -6.84 -3.04
CA LEU A 5 -11.56 -7.96 -2.68
C LEU A 5 -10.50 -7.62 -1.61
N PRO A 6 -9.87 -6.43 -1.60
CA PRO A 6 -8.93 -6.07 -0.53
C PRO A 6 -9.54 -6.09 0.87
N TYR A 7 -10.86 -6.04 0.99
CA TYR A 7 -11.58 -5.97 2.26
C TYR A 7 -12.14 -7.32 2.72
N ILE A 8 -11.79 -8.42 2.03
CA ILE A 8 -12.24 -9.76 2.37
C ILE A 8 -11.12 -10.47 3.17
N PRO A 9 -11.45 -11.28 4.19
CA PRO A 9 -10.49 -12.17 4.82
C PRO A 9 -9.76 -13.02 3.78
N ILE A 10 -8.46 -13.27 3.98
CA ILE A 10 -7.66 -14.07 3.03
C ILE A 10 -8.22 -15.51 2.94
N GLN A 11 -8.81 -16.01 4.02
CA GLN A 11 -9.44 -17.32 4.10
C GLN A 11 -10.64 -17.47 3.15
N ASP A 12 -11.39 -16.38 2.95
CA ASP A 12 -12.61 -16.37 2.13
C ASP A 12 -12.33 -15.84 0.71
N MET A 13 -11.05 -15.56 0.40
CA MET A 13 -10.63 -14.92 -0.84
C MET A 13 -10.91 -15.80 -2.06
N GLU A 14 -10.72 -17.11 -1.94
CA GLU A 14 -10.95 -18.05 -3.04
C GLU A 14 -12.43 -18.13 -3.40
N GLU A 15 -13.29 -18.32 -2.39
CA GLU A 15 -14.75 -18.35 -2.57
C GLU A 15 -15.28 -17.03 -3.13
N ALA A 16 -14.74 -15.90 -2.67
CA ALA A 16 -15.11 -14.59 -3.18
C ALA A 16 -14.73 -14.38 -4.65
N VAL A 17 -13.57 -14.90 -5.08
CA VAL A 17 -13.12 -14.82 -6.48
C VAL A 17 -13.93 -15.75 -7.37
N ASP A 18 -14.21 -16.97 -6.91
CA ASP A 18 -15.02 -17.93 -7.65
C ASP A 18 -16.46 -17.39 -7.83
N SER A 19 -17.05 -16.82 -6.78
CA SER A 19 -18.35 -16.14 -6.84
C SER A 19 -18.33 -14.93 -7.79
N LEU A 20 -17.20 -14.21 -7.83
CA LEU A 20 -17.02 -13.09 -8.75
C LEU A 20 -17.02 -13.56 -10.21
N ALA A 21 -16.38 -14.70 -10.48
CA ALA A 21 -16.25 -15.30 -11.79
C ALA A 21 -17.61 -15.65 -12.41
N GLU A 22 -18.54 -16.17 -11.59
CA GLU A 22 -19.88 -16.57 -12.04
C GLU A 22 -20.73 -15.38 -12.52
N ILE A 23 -20.48 -14.20 -11.97
CA ILE A 23 -21.26 -12.98 -12.24
C ILE A 23 -20.57 -12.11 -13.31
N LEU A 24 -19.30 -12.39 -13.62
CA LEU A 24 -18.50 -11.55 -14.48
C LEU A 24 -18.85 -11.77 -15.96
N PRO A 25 -19.13 -10.72 -16.74
CA PRO A 25 -19.31 -10.82 -18.18
C PRO A 25 -18.09 -11.43 -18.87
N GLU A 26 -18.31 -12.24 -19.91
CA GLU A 26 -17.24 -12.96 -20.62
C GLU A 26 -16.15 -12.02 -21.18
N VAL A 27 -16.54 -10.80 -21.59
CA VAL A 27 -15.60 -9.75 -22.05
C VAL A 27 -14.56 -9.34 -21.00
N LEU A 28 -14.83 -9.58 -19.71
CA LEU A 28 -13.94 -9.25 -18.60
C LEU A 28 -13.14 -10.47 -18.10
N GLN A 29 -13.31 -11.66 -18.67
CA GLN A 29 -12.49 -12.84 -18.31
C GLN A 29 -10.98 -12.56 -18.39
N PRO A 30 -10.44 -11.88 -19.43
CA PRO A 30 -9.01 -11.58 -19.46
C PRO A 30 -8.54 -10.73 -18.27
N HIS A 31 -9.40 -9.85 -17.75
CA HIS A 31 -9.09 -9.05 -16.57
C HIS A 31 -9.08 -9.89 -15.29
N GLN A 32 -10.00 -10.84 -15.17
CA GLN A 32 -10.03 -11.78 -14.06
C GLN A 32 -8.81 -12.69 -14.07
N GLU A 33 -8.47 -13.28 -15.22
CA GLU A 33 -7.29 -14.13 -15.37
C GLU A 33 -6.01 -13.38 -14.99
N TRP A 34 -5.87 -12.13 -15.46
CA TRP A 34 -4.75 -11.28 -15.07
C TRP A 34 -4.72 -11.03 -13.57
N PHE A 35 -5.88 -10.76 -12.95
CA PHE A 35 -5.95 -10.54 -11.50
C PHE A 35 -5.58 -11.79 -10.71
N GLU A 36 -6.06 -12.95 -11.13
CA GLU A 36 -5.70 -14.24 -10.53
C GLU A 36 -4.21 -14.55 -10.68
N ASP A 37 -3.60 -14.27 -11.83
CA ASP A 37 -2.16 -14.47 -12.03
C ASP A 37 -1.29 -13.60 -11.12
N ASN A 38 -1.72 -12.36 -10.88
CA ASN A 38 -0.90 -11.37 -10.19
C ASN A 38 -1.15 -11.34 -8.68
N TYR A 39 -2.39 -11.47 -8.22
CA TYR A 39 -2.78 -11.12 -6.85
C TYR A 39 -3.34 -12.28 -6.00
N ILE A 40 -3.85 -13.35 -6.64
CA ILE A 40 -4.50 -14.48 -5.93
C ILE A 40 -3.70 -15.78 -6.09
N GLY A 41 -3.17 -16.01 -7.28
CA GLY A 41 -2.56 -17.27 -7.69
C GLY A 41 -3.53 -18.17 -8.47
N ARG A 42 -3.09 -18.69 -9.63
CA ARG A 42 -3.88 -19.69 -10.38
C ARG A 42 -3.96 -21.02 -9.64
N LEU A 43 -5.12 -21.66 -9.72
CA LEU A 43 -5.31 -23.03 -9.26
C LEU A 43 -4.36 -23.98 -10.01
N ASN A 44 -3.66 -24.85 -9.27
CA ASN A 44 -2.84 -25.87 -9.90
C ASN A 44 -3.73 -26.80 -10.73
N ARG A 45 -3.21 -27.29 -11.87
CA ARG A 45 -3.93 -28.18 -12.78
C ARG A 45 -4.45 -29.47 -12.12
N ARG A 46 -3.85 -29.87 -10.98
CA ARG A 46 -4.26 -31.03 -10.16
C ARG A 46 -5.17 -30.66 -8.97
N ARG A 47 -5.58 -29.40 -8.85
CA ARG A 47 -6.34 -28.83 -7.72
C ARG A 47 -5.68 -28.96 -6.34
N ASN A 48 -4.38 -29.27 -6.28
CA ASN A 48 -3.61 -29.34 -5.03
C ASN A 48 -3.16 -27.94 -4.56
N GLY A 49 -4.09 -27.00 -4.46
CA GLY A 49 -3.82 -25.61 -4.06
C GLY A 49 -3.48 -24.67 -5.23
N ARG A 50 -3.30 -23.38 -4.90
CA ARG A 50 -2.96 -22.31 -5.85
C ARG A 50 -1.45 -22.08 -5.92
N ARG A 51 -0.96 -21.62 -7.07
CA ARG A 51 0.40 -21.08 -7.18
C ARG A 51 0.52 -19.81 -6.35
N PRO A 52 1.67 -19.50 -5.75
CA PRO A 52 1.82 -18.23 -5.06
C PRO A 52 1.63 -17.07 -6.06
N PRO A 53 0.87 -16.01 -5.69
CA PRO A 53 0.73 -14.84 -6.53
C PRO A 53 2.05 -14.07 -6.66
N ILE A 54 2.19 -13.29 -7.73
CA ILE A 54 3.33 -12.39 -7.93
C ILE A 54 3.39 -11.34 -6.81
N PHE A 55 2.23 -10.85 -6.39
CA PHE A 55 2.08 -9.89 -5.30
C PHE A 55 1.45 -10.59 -4.08
N PRO A 56 2.20 -10.76 -2.98
CA PRO A 56 1.68 -11.35 -1.75
C PRO A 56 0.44 -10.62 -1.22
N HIS A 57 -0.48 -11.36 -0.61
CA HIS A 57 -1.72 -10.81 -0.06
C HIS A 57 -1.48 -9.69 0.96
N GLU A 58 -0.41 -9.76 1.75
CA GLU A 58 -0.04 -8.76 2.76
C GLU A 58 0.28 -7.39 2.15
N MET A 59 0.65 -7.35 0.87
CA MET A 59 0.96 -6.12 0.15
C MET A 59 -0.32 -5.31 -0.15
N TRP A 60 -1.42 -5.98 -0.47
CA TRP A 60 -2.60 -5.34 -1.05
C TRP A 60 -3.89 -5.55 -0.24
N ASN A 61 -3.99 -6.60 0.57
CA ASN A 61 -5.13 -6.85 1.44
C ASN A 61 -5.18 -5.79 2.55
N LEU A 62 -6.39 -5.32 2.82
CA LEU A 62 -6.71 -4.25 3.75
C LEU A 62 -7.60 -4.73 4.90
N TYR A 63 -8.07 -5.98 4.91
CA TYR A 63 -9.06 -6.48 5.88
C TYR A 63 -8.61 -6.24 7.33
N ASN A 64 -7.45 -6.78 7.70
CA ASN A 64 -6.91 -6.61 9.06
C ASN A 64 -6.61 -5.14 9.38
N ARG A 65 -6.15 -4.36 8.39
CA ARG A 65 -5.86 -2.93 8.58
C ARG A 65 -7.12 -2.13 8.89
N VAL A 66 -8.22 -2.43 8.20
CA VAL A 66 -9.52 -1.78 8.45
C VAL A 66 -10.05 -2.15 9.83
N LEU A 67 -9.99 -3.42 10.21
CA LEU A 67 -10.41 -3.87 11.54
C LEU A 67 -9.59 -3.23 12.67
N ASN A 68 -8.28 -3.11 12.47
CA ASN A 68 -7.37 -2.52 13.45
C ASN A 68 -7.39 -0.98 13.47
N GLY A 69 -8.19 -0.33 12.61
CA GLY A 69 -8.19 1.13 12.48
C GLY A 69 -6.87 1.71 11.94
N GLU A 70 -6.05 0.89 11.28
CA GLU A 70 -4.78 1.31 10.72
C GLU A 70 -4.99 2.33 9.59
N ILE A 71 -4.15 3.37 9.62
CA ILE A 71 -4.13 4.45 8.65
C ILE A 71 -3.86 3.88 7.25
N ARG A 72 -4.80 4.04 6.31
CA ARG A 72 -4.68 3.59 4.91
C ARG A 72 -3.34 4.04 4.30
N ILE A 73 -2.68 3.20 3.48
CA ILE A 73 -1.42 3.54 2.76
C ILE A 73 -1.49 4.93 2.10
N LYS A 74 -2.65 5.30 1.55
CA LYS A 74 -2.93 6.62 0.97
C LYS A 74 -2.59 7.78 1.92
N ASN A 75 -2.84 7.62 3.22
CA ASN A 75 -2.58 8.65 4.20
C ASN A 75 -1.08 8.80 4.49
N TYR A 76 -0.30 7.71 4.52
CA TYR A 76 1.16 7.78 4.63
C TYR A 76 1.78 8.45 3.40
N ALA A 77 1.37 8.04 2.19
CA ALA A 77 1.83 8.68 0.96
C ALA A 77 1.44 10.16 0.90
N LYS A 78 0.22 10.50 1.30
CA LYS A 78 -0.26 11.90 1.36
C LYS A 78 0.49 12.71 2.41
N ALA A 79 0.80 12.13 3.58
CA ALA A 79 1.57 12.79 4.62
C ALA A 79 3.03 13.02 4.18
N ALA A 80 3.65 12.02 3.56
CA ALA A 80 4.99 12.13 2.98
C ALA A 80 5.02 13.21 1.88
N HIS A 81 4.04 13.20 0.98
CA HIS A 81 3.92 14.21 -0.06
C HIS A 81 3.74 15.62 0.51
N ARG A 82 2.86 15.81 1.49
CA ARG A 82 2.67 17.11 2.18
C ARG A 82 3.96 17.61 2.84
N ARG A 83 4.70 16.70 3.49
CA ARG A 83 5.98 17.06 4.11
C ARG A 83 7.03 17.44 3.08
N LEU A 84 7.14 16.66 1.99
CA LEU A 84 8.05 16.99 0.88
C LEU A 84 7.70 18.34 0.25
N GLN A 85 6.41 18.62 0.04
CA GLN A 85 5.96 19.91 -0.48
C GLN A 85 6.30 21.07 0.46
N ALA A 86 6.08 20.89 1.78
CA ALA A 86 6.44 21.91 2.77
C ALA A 86 7.95 22.20 2.80
N GLU A 87 8.79 21.17 2.66
CA GLU A 87 10.25 21.29 2.68
C GLU A 87 10.83 21.84 1.36
N LEU A 88 10.18 21.53 0.23
CA LEU A 88 10.54 22.06 -1.08
C LEU A 88 10.06 23.51 -1.26
N GLY A 89 8.88 23.87 -0.73
CA GLY A 89 8.30 25.21 -0.86
C GLY A 89 8.04 25.65 -2.30
N MET A 90 7.85 24.69 -3.23
CA MET A 90 7.74 24.95 -4.67
C MET A 90 6.79 23.93 -5.32
N ASP A 91 5.88 24.42 -6.17
CA ASP A 91 4.92 23.57 -6.87
C ASP A 91 5.56 22.70 -7.98
N HIS A 92 6.59 23.22 -8.64
CA HIS A 92 7.25 22.58 -9.79
C HIS A 92 8.78 22.65 -9.70
N PRO A 93 9.42 21.83 -8.84
CA PRO A 93 10.87 21.78 -8.74
C PRO A 93 11.50 21.16 -9.98
N SER A 94 12.61 21.73 -10.46
CA SER A 94 13.53 21.03 -11.37
C SER A 94 14.03 19.73 -10.71
N ILE A 95 14.44 18.74 -11.50
CA ILE A 95 14.95 17.46 -10.97
C ILE A 95 16.07 17.63 -9.92
N TRP A 96 16.96 18.61 -10.11
CA TRP A 96 18.03 18.92 -9.16
C TRP A 96 17.50 19.43 -7.81
N LYS A 97 16.65 20.45 -7.84
CA LYS A 97 15.97 20.98 -6.65
C LYS A 97 15.14 19.90 -5.93
N PHE A 98 14.52 18.99 -6.68
CA PHE A 98 13.80 17.86 -6.11
C PHE A 98 14.73 16.90 -5.36
N ILE A 99 15.85 16.50 -5.98
CA ILE A 99 16.88 15.65 -5.36
C ILE A 99 17.44 16.31 -4.09
N ASP A 100 17.75 17.59 -4.13
CA ASP A 100 18.25 18.32 -2.97
C ASP A 100 17.22 18.40 -1.84
N GLY A 101 15.94 18.57 -2.18
CA GLY A 101 14.85 18.49 -1.21
C GLY A 101 14.73 17.12 -0.56
N LEU A 102 14.80 16.04 -1.35
CA LEU A 102 14.80 14.67 -0.81
C LEU A 102 15.95 14.45 0.18
N ARG A 103 17.17 14.90 -0.17
CA ARG A 103 18.35 14.80 0.71
C ARG A 103 18.16 15.55 2.03
N LYS A 104 17.55 16.73 2.01
CA LYS A 104 17.23 17.51 3.21
C LYS A 104 16.21 16.80 4.10
N VAL A 105 15.12 16.30 3.53
CA VAL A 105 14.10 15.55 4.28
C VAL A 105 14.70 14.30 4.92
N GLN A 106 15.55 13.58 4.19
CA GLN A 106 16.25 12.42 4.69
C GLN A 106 17.19 12.78 5.86
N HIS A 107 18.06 13.79 5.69
CA HIS A 107 18.94 14.25 6.77
C HIS A 107 18.18 14.63 8.04
N GLY A 108 17.07 15.36 7.90
CA GLY A 108 16.23 15.72 9.05
C GLY A 108 15.61 14.50 9.73
N ARG A 109 15.31 13.43 8.97
CA ARG A 109 14.74 12.20 9.51
C ARG A 109 15.78 11.31 10.18
N ASP A 110 16.96 11.22 9.61
CA ASP A 110 18.08 10.46 10.17
C ASP A 110 18.54 11.12 11.48
N PHE A 111 18.71 12.45 11.48
CA PHE A 111 18.99 13.18 12.71
C PHE A 111 17.90 13.00 13.78
N TYR A 112 16.62 13.00 13.37
CA TYR A 112 15.53 12.69 14.27
C TYR A 112 15.66 11.29 14.85
N TYR A 113 15.96 10.28 14.02
CA TYR A 113 16.11 8.88 14.41
C TYR A 113 17.26 8.67 15.40
N GLU A 114 18.43 9.27 15.14
CA GLU A 114 19.60 9.18 16.02
C GLU A 114 19.33 9.75 17.41
N LYS A 115 18.57 10.84 17.51
CA LYS A 115 18.14 11.37 18.82
C LYS A 115 17.32 10.37 19.63
N LEU A 116 16.62 9.45 18.96
CA LEU A 116 15.71 8.50 19.62
C LEU A 116 16.53 7.34 20.16
N ILE A 117 17.47 6.87 19.34
CA ILE A 117 18.48 5.89 19.76
C ILE A 117 19.24 6.42 20.98
N ALA A 118 19.59 7.71 20.99
CA ALA A 118 20.24 8.35 22.12
C ALA A 118 19.34 8.56 23.36
N GLY A 119 18.08 8.11 23.32
CA GLY A 119 17.15 8.20 24.45
C GLY A 119 16.63 9.61 24.77
N GLN A 120 16.82 10.58 23.86
CA GLN A 120 16.30 11.93 24.07
C GLN A 120 14.76 11.93 24.01
N LYS A 121 14.11 12.53 25.01
CA LYS A 121 12.66 12.77 24.97
C LYS A 121 12.35 13.90 23.98
N TYR A 122 11.36 13.64 23.13
CA TYR A 122 10.92 14.50 22.04
C TYR A 122 10.30 15.82 22.50
N PRO A 123 10.31 16.87 21.64
CA PRO A 123 9.29 17.89 21.69
C PRO A 123 7.94 17.26 21.35
N LEU A 124 6.95 17.45 22.22
CA LEU A 124 5.54 17.14 21.95
C LEU A 124 5.15 17.71 20.58
N SER A 125 4.43 16.92 19.79
CA SER A 125 4.08 17.21 18.41
C SER A 125 3.68 18.68 18.18
N LEU A 126 4.24 19.28 17.12
CA LEU A 126 3.58 20.40 16.47
C LEU A 126 2.18 19.93 16.08
N LYS A 127 1.16 20.44 16.78
CA LYS A 127 -0.23 20.35 16.36
C LYS A 127 -0.31 20.97 14.97
N ILE A 128 -0.35 20.13 13.94
CA ILE A 128 -0.79 20.56 12.62
C ILE A 128 -2.31 20.67 12.73
N VAL A 129 -2.78 21.90 12.96
CA VAL A 129 -4.18 22.31 12.77
C VAL A 129 -4.49 22.28 11.28
#